data_AF-A0A670YJS2-F1
#
_entry.id   AF-A0A670YJS2-F1
#
_cell.length_a   1.000
_cell.length_b   1.000
_cell.length_c   1.000
_cell.angle_alpha   90.00
_cell.angle_beta   90.00
_cell.angle_gamma   90.00
#
_symmetry.space_group_name_H-M   'P 1'
#
loop_
_entity.id
_entity.type
_entity.pdbx_description
1 polymer ?
#
loop_
_entity_poly.entity_id
_entity_poly.type
_entity_poly.pdbx_seq_one_letter_code
_entity_poly.pdbx_strand_id
1 'polypeptide(L)' 'LAKKVKPPFVPVIRGREDVSNFDDEFTSEAPILTPPREPRILLEDQQDMFRDFDYIADWC' A
#
# COMPACT_ATOMS: atom_id res chain seq x y z
N LEU A 1 4.57 10.82 22.71
CA LEU A 1 3.27 10.37 23.29
C LEU A 1 3.22 8.85 23.26
N ALA A 2 3.29 8.17 24.41
CA ALA A 2 3.40 6.70 24.49
C ALA A 2 2.04 5.96 24.39
N LYS A 3 1.10 6.44 23.54
CA LYS A 3 -0.26 5.90 23.38
C LYS A 3 -1.03 5.65 24.70
N LYS A 4 -0.74 6.42 25.76
CA LYS A 4 -1.30 6.24 27.11
C LYS A 4 -2.71 6.80 27.32
N VAL A 5 -3.21 7.60 26.37
CA VAL A 5 -4.53 8.25 26.45
C VAL A 5 -5.44 7.63 25.39
N LYS A 6 -6.66 7.26 25.80
CA LYS A 6 -7.66 6.71 24.87
C LYS A 6 -8.10 7.80 23.88
N PRO A 7 -8.09 7.53 22.56
CA PRO A 7 -8.61 8.46 21.58
C PRO A 7 -10.12 8.73 21.79
N PRO A 8 -10.61 9.93 21.44
CA PRO A 8 -12.04 10.26 21.53
C PRO A 8 -12.89 9.47 20.53
N PHE A 9 -12.27 8.93 19.47
CA PHE A 9 -12.91 8.10 18.46
C PHE A 9 -12.08 6.84 18.22
N VAL A 10 -12.75 5.70 18.13
CA VAL A 10 -12.16 4.41 17.76
C VAL A 10 -12.95 3.88 16.57
N PRO A 11 -12.30 3.60 15.42
CA PRO A 11 -13.02 3.11 14.23
C PRO A 11 -13.60 1.72 14.50
N VAL A 12 -14.73 1.42 13.85
CA VAL A 12 -15.32 0.08 13.89
C VAL A 12 -14.54 -0.80 12.93
N ILE A 13 -14.03 -1.93 13.43
CA ILE A 13 -13.30 -2.93 12.66
C ILE A 13 -13.98 -4.28 12.89
N ARG A 14 -14.52 -4.88 11.84
CA ARG A 14 -15.30 -6.13 11.86
C ARG A 14 -14.43 -7.38 11.80
N GLY A 15 -13.19 -7.25 11.31
CA GLY A 15 -12.26 -8.36 11.14
C GLY A 15 -10.91 -7.90 10.59
N ARG A 16 -10.00 -8.86 10.37
CA ARG A 16 -8.62 -8.61 9.91
C ARG A 16 -8.55 -7.99 8.50
N GLU A 17 -9.51 -8.29 7.65
CA GLU A 17 -9.57 -7.84 6.24
C GLU A 17 -10.64 -6.77 6.03
N ASP A 18 -11.11 -6.13 7.11
CA ASP A 18 -12.15 -5.11 7.02
C ASP A 18 -11.62 -3.84 6.34
N VAL A 19 -12.16 -3.56 5.16
CA VAL A 19 -11.85 -2.37 4.36
C VAL A 19 -12.98 -1.33 4.37
N SER A 20 -14.02 -1.50 5.22
CA SER A 20 -15.20 -0.63 5.23
C SER A 20 -14.96 0.81 5.69
N ASN A 21 -13.76 1.12 6.17
CA ASN A 21 -13.34 2.49 6.50
C ASN A 21 -12.60 3.19 5.33
N PHE A 22 -12.47 2.51 4.18
CA PHE A 22 -11.95 3.05 2.92
C PHE A 22 -13.11 3.25 1.93
N ASP A 23 -12.86 4.00 0.86
CA ASP A 23 -13.87 4.23 -0.17
C ASP A 23 -14.13 2.96 -0.99
N ASP A 24 -15.41 2.66 -1.22
CA ASP A 24 -15.86 1.50 -1.98
C ASP A 24 -15.44 1.59 -3.44
N GLU A 25 -15.24 2.80 -3.98
CA GLU A 25 -14.72 3.03 -5.33
C GLU A 25 -13.41 2.26 -5.56
N PHE A 26 -12.54 2.17 -4.56
CA PHE A 26 -11.26 1.46 -4.68
C PHE A 26 -11.31 0.02 -4.20
N THR A 27 -12.03 -0.26 -3.11
CA THR A 27 -12.01 -1.60 -2.50
C THR A 27 -12.84 -2.64 -3.27
N SER A 28 -13.73 -2.18 -4.15
CA SER A 28 -14.51 -3.04 -5.04
C SER A 28 -13.77 -3.43 -6.33
N GLU A 29 -12.65 -2.77 -6.64
CA GLU A 29 -11.81 -3.11 -7.79
C GLU A 29 -11.07 -4.45 -7.60
N ALA A 30 -10.68 -5.07 -8.71
CA ALA A 30 -9.85 -6.28 -8.66
C ALA A 30 -8.43 -5.92 -8.16
N PRO A 31 -7.88 -6.63 -7.15
CA PRO A 31 -6.55 -6.32 -6.60
C PRO A 31 -5.44 -6.86 -7.49
N ILE A 32 -5.23 -6.22 -8.64
CA ILE A 32 -4.26 -6.64 -9.67
C ILE A 32 -3.22 -5.54 -9.94
N LEU A 33 -2.00 -5.96 -10.31
CA LEU A 33 -1.00 -5.03 -10.86
C LEU A 33 -1.30 -4.84 -12.35
N THR A 34 -2.03 -3.77 -12.67
CA THR A 34 -2.34 -3.42 -14.05
C THR A 34 -1.06 -3.10 -14.83
N PRO A 35 -0.77 -3.77 -15.95
CA PRO A 35 0.39 -3.46 -16.78
C PRO A 35 0.37 -2.01 -17.29
N PRO A 36 1.53 -1.41 -17.60
CA PRO A 36 1.58 -0.07 -18.18
C PRO A 36 0.85 -0.03 -19.52
N ARG A 37 0.21 1.11 -19.82
CA ARG A 37 -0.56 1.34 -21.06
C ARG A 37 0.26 1.08 -22.32
N GLU A 38 1.54 1.41 -22.29
CA GLU A 38 2.50 1.12 -23.34
C GLU A 38 3.41 -0.01 -22.86
N PRO A 39 3.31 -1.23 -23.45
CA PRO A 39 4.20 -2.33 -23.14
C PRO A 39 5.58 -2.03 -23.74
N ARG A 40 6.34 -1.15 -23.07
CA ARG A 40 7.72 -0.86 -23.40
C ARG A 40 8.61 -1.48 -22.33
N ILE A 41 9.52 -2.35 -22.75
CA ILE A 41 10.57 -2.84 -21.88
C ILE A 41 11.50 -1.66 -21.56
N LEU A 42 11.74 -1.43 -20.27
CA LEU A 42 12.71 -0.43 -19.83
C LEU A 42 14.12 -0.85 -20.25
N LEU A 43 14.92 0.13 -20.66
CA LEU A 43 16.35 -0.06 -20.92
C LEU A 43 17.10 -0.29 -19.59
N GLU A 44 18.32 -0.81 -19.68
CA GLU A 44 19.16 -1.13 -18.51
C GLU A 44 19.41 0.10 -17.64
N ASP A 45 19.77 1.24 -18.24
CA ASP A 45 19.98 2.51 -17.54
C ASP A 45 18.73 3.03 -16.82
N GLN A 46 17.53 2.76 -17.36
CA GLN A 46 16.25 3.10 -16.75
C GLN A 46 15.92 2.16 -15.58
N GLN A 47 16.30 0.89 -15.67
CA GLN A 47 16.18 -0.06 -14.55
C GLN A 47 17.16 0.30 -13.43
N ASP A 48 18.37 0.73 -13.78
CA ASP A 48 19.37 1.18 -12.81
C ASP A 48 18.90 2.37 -11.96
N MET A 49 17.94 3.16 -12.43
CA MET A 49 17.32 4.22 -11.62
C MET A 49 16.55 3.69 -10.39
N PHE A 50 16.14 2.43 -10.41
CA PHE A 50 15.48 1.77 -9.27
C PHE A 50 16.47 1.04 -8.37
N ARG A 51 17.79 1.20 -8.61
CA ARG A 51 18.82 0.66 -7.71
C ARG A 51 18.62 1.20 -6.30
N ASP A 52 18.73 0.31 -5.33
CA ASP A 52 18.56 0.61 -3.91
C ASP A 52 17.13 1.09 -3.53
N PHE A 53 16.12 0.76 -4.34
CA PHE A 53 14.71 1.02 -4.03
C PHE A 53 14.18 0.15 -2.88
N ASP A 54 14.63 -1.11 -2.82
CA ASP A 54 14.17 -2.07 -1.83
C ASP A 54 14.64 -1.68 -0.43
N TYR A 55 13.71 -1.69 0.52
CA TYR A 55 13.96 -1.41 1.92
C TYR A 55 13.23 -2.40 2.81
N ILE A 56 13.92 -2.89 3.84
CA ILE A 56 13.35 -3.72 4.91
C ILE A 56 13.53 -2.94 6.20
N ALA A 57 12.44 -2.73 6.94
CA ALA A 57 12.52 -2.07 8.23
C ALA A 57 13.29 -2.94 9.23
N ASP A 58 14.12 -2.32 10.09
CA ASP A 58 14.95 -3.02 11.07
C ASP A 58 14.15 -3.89 12.06
N TRP A 59 12.85 -3.63 12.20
CA TRP A 59 11.93 -4.34 13.08
C TRP A 59 11.04 -5.36 12.36
N CYS A 60 11.32 -5.64 11.08
CA CYS A 60 10.59 -6.62 10.29
C CYS A 60 10.92 -8.07 10.68
#